data_AF-M7N1C4-F1
#
_entry.id   AF-M7N1C4-F1
#
_cell.length_a   1.000
_cell.length_b   1.000
_cell.length_c   1.000
_cell.angle_alpha   90.00
_cell.angle_beta   90.00
_cell.angle_gamma   90.00
#
_symmetry.space_group_name_H-M   'P 1'
#
loop_
_entity.id
_entity.type
_entity.pdbx_description
1 polymer ?
#
loop_
_entity_poly.entity_id
_entity_poly.type
_entity_poly.pdbx_seq_one_letter_code
_entity_poly.pdbx_strand_id
1 'polypeptide(L)'
;MFIDAQSNNYSKELKFFLLLKLIYPCGKAQLNNEALQFIELVENISSRKTTNKYINFLMEIGWIDYNQKTQFHIFKSFDRIRKENNWEVRLAFQIDFNNYYKIKAVTGAVIYGYLHKDFWRKVKKQKSVQLKGSTYYFLSPKFNYKEEYAPVSVNGVTQLFNISTATASRLKNEAFNEGLIKLKKNYSKTLFNKKFMQYYLDYNDMKQNIVFNDGSYRLQLIDTLYPLFYFSKRKSL
;
A
#
# COMPACT_ATOMS: atom_id res chain seq x y z
N MET A 1 -3.82 8.87 -0.44
CA MET A 1 -3.07 8.85 -1.72
C MET A 1 -2.87 7.45 -2.28
N PHE A 2 -1.94 6.61 -1.82
CA PHE A 2 -1.72 5.28 -2.43
C PHE A 2 -2.95 4.36 -2.39
N ILE A 3 -3.61 4.30 -1.23
CA ILE A 3 -4.86 3.54 -1.06
C ILE A 3 -5.93 4.08 -2.01
N ASP A 4 -6.14 5.39 -1.99
CA ASP A 4 -7.11 6.08 -2.83
C ASP A 4 -6.89 5.81 -4.34
N ALA A 5 -5.65 5.83 -4.79
CA ALA A 5 -5.28 5.51 -6.18
C ALA A 5 -5.55 4.06 -6.57
N GLN A 6 -5.55 3.13 -5.62
CA GLN A 6 -5.94 1.74 -5.89
C GLN A 6 -7.46 1.56 -5.88
N SER A 7 -8.15 2.18 -4.92
CA SER A 7 -9.61 2.10 -4.84
C SER A 7 -10.28 2.74 -6.06
N ASN A 8 -9.71 3.83 -6.59
CA ASN A 8 -10.24 4.58 -7.73
C ASN A 8 -9.51 4.28 -9.06
N ASN A 9 -8.65 3.26 -9.11
CA ASN A 9 -7.96 2.78 -10.32
C ASN A 9 -7.10 3.80 -11.10
N TYR A 10 -6.56 4.84 -10.46
CA TYR A 10 -5.71 5.86 -11.10
C TYR A 10 -4.21 5.71 -10.78
N SER A 11 -3.73 4.47 -10.60
CA SER A 11 -2.34 4.22 -10.20
C SER A 11 -1.28 4.73 -11.19
N LYS A 12 -1.61 4.84 -12.49
CA LYS A 12 -0.68 5.34 -13.51
C LYS A 12 -0.56 6.86 -13.45
N GLU A 13 -1.68 7.53 -13.24
CA GLU A 13 -1.80 8.96 -13.04
C GLU A 13 -1.07 9.39 -11.76
N LEU A 14 -1.19 8.58 -10.69
CA LEU A 14 -0.40 8.77 -9.47
C LEU A 14 1.11 8.66 -9.74
N LYS A 15 1.53 7.66 -10.53
CA LYS A 15 2.95 7.50 -10.92
C LYS A 15 3.46 8.73 -11.65
N PHE A 16 2.68 9.20 -12.63
CA PHE A 16 2.99 10.41 -13.39
C PHE A 16 3.11 11.65 -12.48
N PHE A 17 2.16 11.85 -11.55
CA PHE A 17 2.23 12.96 -10.60
C PHE A 17 3.47 12.90 -9.71
N LEU A 18 3.82 11.70 -9.22
CA LEU A 18 5.01 11.50 -8.40
C LEU A 18 6.29 11.82 -9.16
N LEU A 19 6.38 11.42 -10.43
CA LEU A 19 7.49 11.81 -11.29
C LEU A 19 7.59 13.33 -11.44
N LEU A 20 6.49 14.03 -11.72
CA LEU A 20 6.50 15.49 -11.82
C LEU A 20 7.01 16.14 -10.53
N LYS A 21 6.63 15.62 -9.37
CA LYS A 21 7.12 16.12 -8.07
C LYS A 21 8.61 15.83 -7.84
N LEU A 22 9.14 14.75 -8.41
CA LEU A 22 10.56 14.42 -8.33
C LEU A 22 11.41 15.26 -9.30
N ILE A 23 10.96 15.47 -10.53
CA ILE A 23 11.67 16.30 -11.54
C ILE A 23 11.61 17.79 -11.15
N TYR A 24 10.46 18.26 -10.67
CA TYR A 24 10.19 19.67 -10.38
C TYR A 24 9.95 19.90 -8.88
N PRO A 25 11.02 19.88 -8.06
CA PRO A 25 10.91 20.06 -6.61
C PRO A 25 10.35 21.44 -6.22
N CYS A 26 10.53 22.45 -7.07
CA CYS A 26 9.97 23.78 -6.89
C CYS A 26 8.43 23.83 -6.96
N GLY A 27 7.78 22.74 -7.40
CA GLY A 27 6.33 22.62 -7.43
C GLY A 27 5.64 23.38 -8.55
N LYS A 28 6.39 23.83 -9.58
CA LYS A 28 5.84 24.43 -10.79
C LYS A 28 6.70 24.11 -12.01
N ALA A 29 6.08 23.96 -13.17
CA ALA A 29 6.79 23.72 -14.43
C ALA A 29 6.00 24.28 -15.63
N GLN A 30 6.72 24.72 -16.66
CA GLN A 30 6.14 24.90 -17.99
C GLN A 30 6.21 23.55 -18.70
N LEU A 31 5.06 22.92 -18.90
CA LEU A 31 4.95 21.65 -19.62
C LEU A 31 4.89 21.91 -21.12
N ASN A 32 5.96 22.50 -21.66
CA ASN A 32 6.13 22.73 -23.09
C ASN A 32 6.41 21.41 -23.84
N ASN A 33 6.50 21.47 -25.17
CA ASN A 33 6.68 20.27 -25.99
C ASN A 33 7.93 19.46 -25.62
N GLU A 34 9.04 20.13 -25.36
CA GLU A 34 10.32 19.52 -24.98
C GLU A 34 10.24 18.85 -23.60
N ALA A 35 9.68 19.54 -22.60
CA ALA A 35 9.49 18.98 -21.26
C ALA A 35 8.58 17.74 -21.30
N LEU A 36 7.52 17.78 -22.10
CA LEU A 36 6.64 16.64 -22.29
C LEU A 36 7.33 15.49 -23.04
N GLN A 37 8.15 15.77 -24.06
CA GLN A 37 8.95 14.74 -24.74
C GLN A 37 9.94 14.06 -23.78
N PHE A 38 10.57 14.84 -22.90
CA PHE A 38 11.45 14.30 -21.87
C PHE A 38 10.69 13.38 -20.90
N ILE A 39 9.53 13.82 -20.41
CA ILE A 39 8.70 13.01 -19.51
C ILE A 39 8.23 11.72 -20.21
N GLU A 40 7.84 11.82 -21.48
CA GLU A 40 7.42 10.68 -22.30
C GLU A 40 8.52 9.66 -22.48
N LEU A 41 9.76 10.11 -22.71
CA LEU A 41 10.93 9.26 -22.79
C LEU A 41 11.20 8.56 -21.45
N VAL A 42 11.18 9.30 -20.34
CA VAL A 42 11.45 8.76 -18.99
C VAL A 42 10.38 7.75 -18.57
N GLU A 43 9.11 8.01 -18.86
CA GLU A 43 8.00 7.12 -18.50
C GLU A 43 7.73 6.00 -19.51
N ASN A 44 8.45 5.98 -20.64
CA ASN A 44 8.16 5.12 -21.79
C ASN A 44 6.69 5.28 -22.26
N ILE A 45 6.19 6.51 -22.31
CA ILE A 45 4.86 6.82 -22.84
C ILE A 45 4.98 7.02 -24.35
N SER A 46 4.32 6.14 -25.11
CA SER A 46 4.39 6.15 -26.57
C SER A 46 3.56 7.25 -27.25
N SER A 47 2.64 7.91 -26.53
CA SER A 47 1.70 8.85 -27.14
C SER A 47 1.44 10.08 -26.29
N ARG A 48 1.53 11.25 -26.92
CA ARG A 48 1.13 12.56 -26.38
C ARG A 48 -0.30 12.59 -25.88
N LYS A 49 -1.20 11.80 -26.49
CA LYS A 49 -2.59 11.67 -26.05
C LYS A 49 -2.69 11.11 -24.63
N THR A 50 -1.84 10.16 -24.28
CA THR A 50 -1.80 9.56 -22.95
C THR A 50 -1.25 10.54 -21.92
N THR A 51 -0.19 11.27 -22.27
CA THR A 51 0.38 12.33 -21.42
C THR A 51 -0.65 13.41 -21.11
N ASN A 52 -1.36 13.89 -22.14
CA ASN A 52 -2.42 14.88 -21.97
C ASN A 52 -3.59 14.34 -21.13
N LYS A 53 -3.94 13.05 -21.29
CA LYS A 53 -4.95 12.40 -20.45
C LYS A 53 -4.55 12.44 -18.98
N TYR A 54 -3.28 12.13 -18.65
CA TYR A 54 -2.80 12.16 -17.28
C TYR A 54 -2.80 13.58 -16.70
N ILE A 55 -2.36 14.57 -17.47
CA ILE A 55 -2.39 15.97 -17.04
C ILE A 55 -3.84 16.42 -16.79
N ASN A 56 -4.75 16.16 -17.73
CA ASN A 56 -6.16 16.53 -17.59
C ASN A 56 -6.79 15.88 -16.36
N PHE A 57 -6.57 14.58 -16.15
CA PHE A 57 -7.05 13.89 -14.94
C PHE A 57 -6.52 14.55 -13.66
N LEU A 58 -5.23 14.87 -13.62
CA LEU A 58 -4.61 15.52 -12.46
C LEU A 58 -5.12 16.96 -12.24
N MET A 59 -5.55 17.65 -13.29
CA MET A 59 -6.23 18.94 -13.20
C MET A 59 -7.68 18.78 -12.71
N GLU A 60 -8.41 17.76 -13.17
CA GLU A 60 -9.78 17.46 -12.77
C GLU A 60 -9.89 17.15 -11.27
N ILE A 61 -8.97 16.32 -10.74
CA ILE A 61 -8.89 16.06 -9.29
C ILE A 61 -8.24 17.21 -8.50
N GLY A 62 -7.82 18.27 -9.20
CA GLY A 62 -7.24 19.48 -8.62
C GLY A 62 -5.85 19.27 -8.01
N TRP A 63 -5.04 18.33 -8.49
CA TRP A 63 -3.65 18.17 -8.03
C TRP A 63 -2.67 19.04 -8.81
N ILE A 64 -3.05 19.44 -10.02
CA ILE A 64 -2.34 20.38 -10.88
C ILE A 64 -3.26 21.56 -11.20
N ASP A 65 -2.77 22.78 -10.97
CA ASP A 65 -3.45 24.00 -11.39
C ASP A 65 -2.70 24.62 -12.58
N TYR A 66 -3.39 25.15 -13.58
CA TYR A 66 -2.75 25.84 -14.71
C TYR A 66 -2.99 27.35 -14.63
N ASN A 67 -1.91 28.13 -14.64
CA ASN A 67 -1.99 29.59 -14.69
C ASN A 67 -1.85 30.07 -16.14
N GLN A 68 -2.95 30.57 -16.71
CA GLN A 68 -2.99 31.06 -18.09
C GLN A 68 -2.06 32.26 -18.34
N LYS A 69 -1.82 33.12 -17.35
CA LYS A 69 -0.99 34.33 -17.52
C LYS A 69 0.49 33.98 -17.62
N THR A 70 0.95 33.05 -16.79
CA THR A 70 2.37 32.68 -16.71
C THR A 70 2.69 31.41 -17.49
N GLN A 71 1.66 30.71 -17.98
CA GLN A 71 1.75 29.40 -18.67
C GLN A 71 2.39 28.29 -17.81
N PHE A 72 2.40 28.46 -16.49
CA PHE A 72 2.95 27.46 -15.56
C PHE A 72 1.86 26.53 -15.06
N HIS A 73 2.20 25.25 -14.98
CA HIS A 73 1.48 24.26 -14.20
C HIS A 73 2.03 24.27 -12.79
N ILE A 74 1.16 24.40 -11.80
CA ILE A 74 1.47 24.46 -10.38
C ILE A 74 1.04 23.13 -9.77
N PHE A 75 1.99 22.40 -9.19
CA PHE A 75 1.77 21.10 -8.58
C PHE A 75 1.49 21.28 -7.09
N LYS A 76 0.28 20.91 -6.66
CA LYS A 76 -0.10 21.04 -5.25
C LYS A 76 0.87 20.26 -4.34
N SER A 77 1.06 20.78 -3.14
CA SER A 77 1.83 20.09 -2.11
C SER A 77 1.06 18.87 -1.59
N PHE A 78 1.77 17.84 -1.16
CA PHE A 78 1.14 16.67 -0.55
C PHE A 78 0.29 17.03 0.68
N ASP A 79 0.67 18.07 1.42
CA ASP A 79 -0.11 18.54 2.57
C ASP A 79 -1.42 19.19 2.16
N ARG A 80 -1.44 19.95 1.06
CA ARG A 80 -2.67 20.54 0.54
C ARG A 80 -3.62 19.47 0.01
N ILE A 81 -3.13 18.53 -0.80
CA ILE A 81 -3.91 17.39 -1.30
C ILE A 81 -4.50 16.59 -0.12
N ARG A 82 -3.70 16.33 0.91
CA ARG A 82 -4.14 15.60 2.10
C ARG A 82 -5.26 16.32 2.84
N LYS A 83 -5.14 17.64 3.03
CA LYS A 83 -6.18 18.47 3.68
C LYS A 83 -7.47 18.51 2.87
N GLU A 84 -7.38 18.73 1.56
CA GLU A 84 -8.54 18.77 0.67
C GLU A 84 -9.29 17.42 0.64
N ASN A 85 -8.58 16.30 0.79
CA ASN A 85 -9.16 14.96 0.83
C ASN A 85 -9.44 14.42 2.25
N ASN A 86 -9.28 15.24 3.30
CA ASN A 86 -9.48 14.85 4.71
C ASN A 86 -8.72 13.56 5.13
N TRP A 87 -7.49 13.39 4.65
CA TRP A 87 -6.68 12.22 4.97
C TRP A 87 -5.90 12.42 6.28
N GLU A 88 -6.40 11.83 7.38
CA GLU A 88 -5.80 11.96 8.72
C GLU A 88 -4.68 10.93 9.01
N VAL A 89 -3.67 10.87 8.14
CA VAL A 89 -2.58 9.89 8.27
C VAL A 89 -1.24 10.59 8.53
N ARG A 90 -0.59 10.22 9.65
CA ARG A 90 0.76 10.73 10.02
C ARG A 90 1.92 9.93 9.41
N LEU A 91 1.63 8.75 8.88
CA LEU A 91 2.63 7.83 8.34
C LEU A 91 2.84 8.12 6.86
N ALA A 92 4.10 8.29 6.47
CA ALA A 92 4.49 8.52 5.09
C ALA A 92 5.55 7.49 4.68
N PHE A 93 5.50 7.12 3.41
CA PHE A 93 6.54 6.35 2.73
C PHE A 93 7.34 7.31 1.86
N GLN A 94 8.67 7.20 1.88
CA GLN A 94 9.56 8.03 1.08
C GLN A 94 9.60 7.51 -0.36
N ILE A 95 9.42 8.41 -1.32
CA ILE A 95 9.39 8.07 -2.74
C ILE A 95 10.57 8.77 -3.39
N ASP A 96 11.37 7.98 -4.11
CA ASP A 96 12.59 8.40 -4.79
C ASP A 96 12.58 7.85 -6.23
N PHE A 97 13.55 8.28 -7.05
CA PHE A 97 13.70 7.80 -8.43
C PHE A 97 13.86 6.27 -8.55
N ASN A 98 14.31 5.59 -7.48
CA ASN A 98 14.48 4.13 -7.49
C ASN A 98 13.17 3.35 -7.28
N ASN A 99 12.18 3.93 -6.60
CA ASN A 99 10.98 3.21 -6.17
C ASN A 99 9.70 3.68 -6.84
N TYR A 100 9.66 4.90 -7.39
CA TYR A 100 8.43 5.45 -7.98
C TYR A 100 7.98 4.66 -9.22
N TYR A 101 8.89 4.02 -9.96
CA TYR A 101 8.49 3.15 -11.08
C TYR A 101 7.67 1.94 -10.62
N LYS A 102 7.90 1.49 -9.39
CA LYS A 102 7.34 0.28 -8.78
C LYS A 102 6.16 0.62 -7.85
N ILE A 103 5.28 1.52 -8.30
CA ILE A 103 4.14 2.03 -7.50
C ILE A 103 3.30 0.94 -6.88
N LYS A 104 3.04 -0.14 -7.61
CA LYS A 104 2.19 -1.21 -7.08
C LYS A 104 2.87 -1.96 -5.92
N ALA A 105 4.16 -2.25 -6.03
CA ALA A 105 4.95 -2.83 -4.95
C ALA A 105 5.03 -1.89 -3.75
N VAL A 106 5.28 -0.60 -3.99
CA VAL A 106 5.25 0.44 -2.94
C VAL A 106 3.88 0.50 -2.26
N THR A 107 2.80 0.46 -3.04
CA THR A 107 1.44 0.51 -2.50
C THR A 107 1.13 -0.72 -1.65
N GLY A 108 1.51 -1.91 -2.11
CA GLY A 108 1.43 -3.14 -1.33
C GLY A 108 2.21 -3.02 -0.02
N ALA A 109 3.47 -2.59 -0.09
CA ALA A 109 4.31 -2.39 1.08
C ALA A 109 3.68 -1.43 2.09
N VAL A 110 3.13 -0.30 1.63
CA VAL A 110 2.45 0.69 2.47
C VAL A 110 1.21 0.10 3.14
N ILE A 111 0.35 -0.60 2.39
CA ILE A 111 -0.88 -1.20 2.92
C ILE A 111 -0.56 -2.27 3.97
N TYR A 112 0.27 -3.25 3.61
CA TYR A 112 0.60 -4.37 4.50
C TYR A 112 1.48 -3.93 5.67
N GLY A 113 2.41 -3.00 5.47
CA GLY A 113 3.23 -2.41 6.52
C GLY A 113 2.40 -1.57 7.50
N TYR A 114 1.38 -0.86 7.02
CA TYR A 114 0.46 -0.11 7.87
C TYR A 114 -0.32 -1.05 8.80
N LEU A 115 -0.88 -2.14 8.24
CA LEU A 115 -1.62 -3.14 9.01
C LEU A 115 -0.74 -3.90 10.00
N HIS A 116 0.49 -4.25 9.62
CA HIS A 116 1.48 -4.83 10.54
C HIS A 116 1.71 -3.93 11.76
N LYS A 117 1.94 -2.63 11.52
CA LYS A 117 2.13 -1.64 12.58
C LYS A 117 0.89 -1.47 13.44
N ASP A 118 -0.31 -1.48 12.84
CA ASP A 118 -1.57 -1.41 13.57
C ASP A 118 -1.81 -2.64 14.46
N PHE A 119 -1.51 -3.84 13.94
CA PHE A 119 -1.61 -5.10 14.68
C PHE A 119 -0.77 -5.05 15.95
N TRP A 120 0.53 -4.76 15.84
CA TRP A 120 1.41 -4.70 17.01
C TRP A 120 1.06 -3.57 17.97
N ARG A 121 0.53 -2.45 17.45
CA ARG A 121 -0.02 -1.37 18.29
C ARG A 121 -1.20 -1.85 19.13
N LYS A 122 -2.14 -2.61 18.55
CA LYS A 122 -3.30 -3.16 19.26
C LYS A 122 -2.90 -4.22 20.27
N VAL A 123 -2.00 -5.14 19.90
CA VAL A 123 -1.44 -6.14 20.82
C VAL A 123 -0.77 -5.49 22.03
N LYS A 124 -0.04 -4.38 21.82
CA LYS A 124 0.57 -3.63 22.92
C LYS A 124 -0.47 -2.97 23.84
N LYS A 125 -1.53 -2.38 23.26
CA LYS A 125 -2.61 -1.74 24.03
C LYS A 125 -3.42 -2.71 24.88
N GLN A 126 -3.75 -3.89 24.35
CA GLN A 126 -4.46 -4.92 25.13
C GLN A 126 -3.67 -5.39 26.36
N LYS A 127 -2.34 -5.28 26.30
CA LYS A 127 -1.43 -5.60 27.41
C LYS A 127 -1.19 -4.45 28.39
N SER A 128 -1.85 -3.30 28.20
CA SER A 128 -1.87 -2.20 29.17
C SER A 128 -3.29 -1.98 29.65
N VAL A 129 -3.60 -2.36 30.89
CA VAL A 129 -4.92 -2.16 31.48
C VAL A 129 -4.82 -1.05 32.53
N GLN A 130 -5.71 -0.06 32.45
CA GLN A 130 -5.87 0.89 33.53
C GLN A 130 -6.80 0.30 34.59
N LEU A 131 -6.26 0.01 35.77
CA LEU A 131 -7.03 -0.39 36.95
C LEU A 131 -6.90 0.74 37.98
N LYS A 132 -8.05 1.33 38.36
CA LYS A 132 -8.17 2.31 39.45
C LYS A 132 -7.11 3.43 39.42
N GLY A 133 -6.97 4.13 38.29
CA GLY A 133 -6.05 5.27 38.15
C GLY A 133 -4.56 4.91 37.98
N SER A 134 -4.22 3.62 37.94
CA SER A 134 -2.86 3.14 37.67
C SER A 134 -2.82 2.32 36.38
N THR A 135 -1.77 2.53 35.58
CA THR A 135 -1.58 1.79 34.31
C THR A 135 -0.74 0.56 34.60
N TYR A 136 -1.36 -0.62 34.58
CA TYR A 136 -0.64 -1.89 34.71
C TYR A 136 -0.17 -2.35 33.33
N TYR A 137 1.14 -2.48 33.17
CA TYR A 137 1.74 -3.11 32.01
C TYR A 137 1.95 -4.59 32.34
N PHE A 138 1.24 -5.49 31.65
CA PHE A 138 1.68 -6.88 31.61
C PHE A 138 3.12 -6.91 31.05
N LEU A 139 3.99 -7.78 31.60
CA LEU A 139 5.39 -7.90 31.22
C LEU A 139 5.55 -7.71 29.69
N SER A 140 6.16 -6.60 29.30
CA SER A 140 6.32 -6.30 27.88
C SER A 140 7.15 -7.42 27.26
N PRO A 141 6.73 -7.99 26.11
CA PRO A 141 7.54 -8.99 25.44
C PRO A 141 8.95 -8.45 25.22
N LYS A 142 9.97 -9.27 25.53
CA LYS A 142 11.39 -8.91 25.39
C LYS A 142 11.84 -8.78 23.92
N PHE A 143 10.94 -9.00 22.95
CA PHE A 143 11.26 -9.06 21.52
C PHE A 143 10.98 -7.74 20.79
N ASN A 144 11.68 -7.51 19.68
CA ASN A 144 11.51 -6.33 18.83
C ASN A 144 10.30 -6.51 17.89
N TYR A 145 9.15 -5.98 18.28
CA TYR A 145 7.91 -6.05 17.49
C TYR A 145 8.01 -5.52 16.06
N LYS A 146 9.02 -4.71 15.74
CA LYS A 146 9.24 -4.20 14.37
C LYS A 146 9.76 -5.30 13.43
N GLU A 147 10.53 -6.24 13.97
CA GLU A 147 11.16 -7.33 13.24
C GLU A 147 10.31 -8.62 13.32
N GLU A 148 9.28 -8.61 14.15
CA GLU A 148 8.38 -9.75 14.29
C GLU A 148 7.33 -9.83 13.19
N TYR A 149 7.06 -11.06 12.81
CA TYR A 149 6.02 -11.43 11.86
C TYR A 149 4.62 -11.17 12.44
N ALA A 150 3.80 -10.40 11.74
CA ALA A 150 2.38 -10.20 12.06
C ALA A 150 1.49 -10.95 11.06
N PRO A 151 0.39 -11.60 11.52
CA PRO A 151 -0.60 -12.16 10.61
C PRO A 151 -1.40 -11.03 9.95
N VAL A 152 -1.36 -10.94 8.63
CA VAL A 152 -2.14 -9.95 7.88
C VAL A 152 -2.86 -10.67 6.73
N SER A 153 -4.19 -10.76 6.83
CA SER A 153 -5.00 -11.46 5.84
C SER A 153 -5.30 -10.59 4.63
N VAL A 154 -5.28 -11.21 3.44
CA VAL A 154 -5.68 -10.54 2.19
C VAL A 154 -7.17 -10.18 2.23
N ASN A 155 -8.01 -11.04 2.82
CA ASN A 155 -9.44 -10.74 2.98
C ASN A 155 -9.66 -9.51 3.87
N GLY A 156 -8.89 -9.35 4.95
CA GLY A 156 -8.97 -8.18 5.82
C GLY A 156 -8.56 -6.90 5.09
N VAL A 157 -7.53 -6.97 4.24
CA VAL A 157 -7.14 -5.85 3.36
C VAL A 157 -8.28 -5.47 2.41
N THR A 158 -8.92 -6.45 1.78
CA THR A 158 -10.07 -6.22 0.89
C THR A 158 -11.20 -5.49 1.61
N GLN A 159 -11.55 -5.94 2.82
CA GLN A 159 -12.63 -5.32 3.61
C GLN A 159 -12.27 -3.90 4.06
N LEU A 160 -11.03 -3.66 4.50
CA LEU A 160 -10.61 -2.37 5.06
C LEU A 160 -10.43 -1.27 4.01
N PHE A 161 -9.95 -1.64 2.81
CA PHE A 161 -9.58 -0.67 1.77
C PHE A 161 -10.48 -0.72 0.53
N ASN A 162 -11.52 -1.55 0.57
CA ASN A 162 -12.47 -1.73 -0.53
C ASN A 162 -11.77 -2.01 -1.88
N ILE A 163 -10.81 -2.94 -1.86
CA ILE A 163 -10.09 -3.39 -3.05
C ILE A 163 -10.34 -4.87 -3.30
N SER A 164 -10.34 -5.29 -4.58
CA SER A 164 -10.57 -6.69 -4.92
C SER A 164 -9.51 -7.62 -4.27
N THR A 165 -9.90 -8.85 -3.95
CA THR A 165 -9.00 -9.86 -3.37
C THR A 165 -7.81 -10.15 -4.29
N ALA A 166 -8.05 -10.16 -5.62
CA ALA A 166 -7.01 -10.35 -6.62
C ALA A 166 -6.01 -9.18 -6.61
N THR A 167 -6.49 -7.93 -6.52
CA THR A 167 -5.64 -6.75 -6.43
C THR A 167 -4.81 -6.77 -5.15
N ALA A 168 -5.43 -7.04 -4.00
CA ALA A 168 -4.74 -7.13 -2.71
C ALA A 168 -3.65 -8.22 -2.73
N SER A 169 -3.94 -9.38 -3.34
CA SER A 169 -2.96 -10.47 -3.50
C SER A 169 -1.79 -10.08 -4.42
N ARG A 170 -2.08 -9.44 -5.57
CA ARG A 170 -1.05 -8.95 -6.50
C ARG A 170 -0.12 -7.93 -5.85
N LEU A 171 -0.69 -6.94 -5.15
CA LEU A 171 0.07 -5.92 -4.43
C LEU A 171 0.99 -6.54 -3.37
N LYS A 172 0.52 -7.58 -2.67
CA LYS A 172 1.33 -8.33 -1.70
C LYS A 172 2.52 -9.01 -2.35
N ASN A 173 2.28 -9.71 -3.45
CA ASN A 173 3.32 -10.45 -4.17
C ASN A 173 4.34 -9.48 -4.81
N GLU A 174 3.89 -8.37 -5.38
CA GLU A 174 4.79 -7.34 -5.93
C GLU A 174 5.65 -6.71 -4.83
N ALA A 175 5.09 -6.40 -3.65
CA ALA A 175 5.85 -5.91 -2.51
C ALA A 175 6.89 -6.91 -2.00
N PHE A 176 6.56 -8.21 -2.03
CA PHE A 176 7.48 -9.28 -1.66
C PHE A 176 8.62 -9.44 -2.68
N ASN A 177 8.30 -9.45 -3.97
CA ASN A 177 9.28 -9.58 -5.05
C ASN A 177 10.28 -8.42 -5.05
N GLU A 178 9.84 -7.22 -4.69
CA GLU A 178 10.69 -6.03 -4.56
C GLU A 178 11.45 -5.95 -3.22
N GLY A 179 11.33 -6.97 -2.36
CA GLY A 179 12.04 -7.00 -1.08
C GLY A 179 11.60 -5.93 -0.09
N LEU A 180 10.41 -5.36 -0.25
CA LEU A 180 9.86 -4.35 0.68
C LEU A 180 9.20 -5.01 1.90
N ILE A 181 8.77 -6.27 1.77
CA ILE A 181 8.20 -7.07 2.86
C ILE A 181 8.81 -8.47 2.84
N LYS A 182 8.97 -9.10 4.00
CA LYS A 182 9.18 -10.55 4.09
C LYS A 182 7.86 -11.24 4.34
N LEU A 183 7.63 -12.33 3.63
CA LEU A 183 6.42 -13.13 3.71
C LEU A 183 6.76 -14.54 4.17
N LYS A 184 6.01 -15.03 5.16
CA LYS A 184 6.05 -16.41 5.64
C LYS A 184 4.65 -16.99 5.47
N LYS A 185 4.53 -17.92 4.51
CA LYS A 185 3.29 -18.67 4.26
C LYS A 185 3.09 -19.67 5.39
N ASN A 186 1.89 -19.69 5.94
CA ASN A 186 1.53 -20.61 7.01
C ASN A 186 0.55 -21.65 6.49
N TYR A 187 0.74 -22.90 6.90
CA TYR A 187 -0.09 -24.02 6.49
C TYR A 187 -0.56 -24.79 7.72
N SER A 188 -1.75 -25.37 7.66
CA SER A 188 -2.23 -26.28 8.68
C SER A 188 -1.40 -27.56 8.72
N LYS A 189 -1.65 -28.39 9.73
CA LYS A 189 -1.23 -29.80 9.71
C LYS A 189 -1.77 -30.50 8.45
N THR A 190 -1.10 -31.59 8.07
CA THR A 190 -1.46 -32.43 6.94
C THR A 190 -2.89 -32.93 7.06
N LEU A 191 -3.63 -32.82 5.96
CA LEU A 191 -5.00 -33.30 5.87
C LEU A 191 -5.00 -34.82 5.66
N PHE A 192 -5.80 -35.52 6.45
CA PHE A 192 -6.00 -36.97 6.28
C PHE A 192 -6.70 -37.30 4.96
N ASN A 193 -7.71 -36.51 4.59
CA ASN A 193 -8.46 -36.71 3.34
C ASN A 193 -8.89 -35.36 2.75
N LYS A 194 -8.47 -35.10 1.50
CA LYS A 194 -8.81 -33.88 0.75
C LYS A 194 -10.31 -33.74 0.54
N LYS A 195 -10.99 -34.81 0.10
CA LYS A 195 -12.43 -34.76 -0.26
C LYS A 195 -13.28 -34.43 0.96
N PHE A 196 -13.00 -35.09 2.08
CA PHE A 196 -13.71 -34.83 3.33
C PHE A 196 -13.56 -33.37 3.78
N MET A 197 -12.34 -32.82 3.66
CA MET A 197 -12.11 -31.42 4.01
C MET A 197 -12.81 -30.45 3.04
N GLN A 198 -12.90 -30.78 1.74
CA GLN A 198 -13.69 -29.98 0.79
C GLN A 198 -15.17 -29.94 1.19
N TYR A 199 -15.77 -31.10 1.48
CA TYR A 199 -17.16 -31.16 1.96
C TYR A 199 -17.36 -30.39 3.26
N TYR A 200 -16.42 -30.48 4.21
CA TYR A 200 -16.50 -29.72 5.45
C TYR A 200 -16.46 -28.21 5.22
N LEU A 201 -15.60 -27.72 4.32
CA LEU A 201 -15.52 -26.30 3.99
C LEU A 201 -16.78 -25.81 3.28
N ASP A 202 -17.28 -26.59 2.32
CA ASP A 202 -18.49 -26.27 1.57
C ASP A 202 -19.73 -26.21 2.48
N TYR A 203 -19.86 -27.16 3.41
CA TYR A 203 -20.98 -27.19 4.36
C TYR A 203 -20.99 -26.00 5.33
N ASN A 204 -19.82 -25.41 5.61
CA ASN A 204 -19.68 -24.26 6.51
C ASN A 204 -19.56 -22.92 5.75
N ASP A 205 -19.85 -22.89 4.45
CA ASP A 205 -19.68 -21.71 3.57
C ASP A 205 -18.26 -21.09 3.65
N MET A 206 -17.25 -21.92 3.92
CA MET A 206 -15.86 -21.49 4.01
C MET A 206 -15.18 -21.61 2.65
N LYS A 207 -14.27 -20.67 2.37
CA LYS A 207 -13.48 -20.72 1.13
C LYS A 207 -12.62 -21.98 1.09
N GLN A 208 -12.64 -22.69 -0.04
CA GLN A 208 -11.74 -23.81 -0.32
C GLN A 208 -10.28 -23.31 -0.48
N ASN A 209 -9.54 -23.26 0.63
CA ASN A 209 -8.15 -22.84 0.71
C ASN A 209 -7.18 -24.04 0.84
N ILE A 210 -7.53 -25.18 0.26
CA ILE A 210 -6.70 -26.40 0.28
C ILE A 210 -5.60 -26.28 -0.77
N VAL A 211 -4.35 -26.41 -0.34
CA VAL A 211 -3.15 -26.33 -1.19
C VAL A 211 -2.30 -27.59 -1.01
N PHE A 212 -1.67 -28.04 -2.09
CA PHE A 212 -0.68 -29.12 -2.03
C PHE A 212 0.70 -28.51 -1.76
N ASN A 213 1.32 -28.85 -0.64
CA ASN A 213 2.64 -28.36 -0.23
C ASN A 213 3.42 -29.45 0.50
N ASP A 214 4.71 -29.58 0.21
CA ASP A 214 5.61 -30.59 0.81
C ASP A 214 5.02 -32.02 0.76
N GLY A 215 4.56 -32.44 -0.43
CA GLY A 215 4.05 -33.80 -0.66
C GLY A 215 2.68 -34.11 -0.03
N SER A 216 2.01 -33.14 0.60
CA SER A 216 0.76 -33.35 1.34
C SER A 216 -0.26 -32.23 1.11
N TYR A 217 -1.55 -32.54 1.26
CA TYR A 217 -2.61 -31.52 1.24
C TYR A 217 -2.71 -30.82 2.59
N ARG A 218 -2.80 -29.49 2.59
CA ARG A 218 -2.89 -28.63 3.78
C ARG A 218 -3.85 -27.47 3.54
N LEU A 219 -4.42 -26.90 4.59
CA LEU A 219 -5.14 -25.63 4.50
C LEU A 219 -4.14 -24.47 4.54
N GLN A 220 -4.28 -23.52 3.62
CA GLN A 220 -3.51 -22.28 3.66
C GLN A 220 -4.06 -21.37 4.76
N LEU A 221 -3.23 -21.12 5.78
CA LEU A 221 -3.54 -20.20 6.87
C LEU A 221 -3.19 -18.77 6.47
N ILE A 222 -3.49 -17.82 7.36
CA ILE A 222 -3.13 -16.41 7.16
C ILE A 222 -1.62 -16.29 7.06
N ASP A 223 -1.15 -15.69 5.97
CA ASP A 223 0.25 -15.36 5.81
C ASP A 223 0.69 -14.39 6.89
N THR A 224 1.88 -14.62 7.41
CA THR A 224 2.54 -13.69 8.31
C THR A 224 3.58 -12.90 7.55
N LEU A 225 3.69 -11.60 7.84
CA LEU A 225 4.63 -10.71 7.18
C LEU A 225 5.28 -9.74 8.14
N TYR A 226 6.43 -9.20 7.75
CA TYR A 226 6.99 -8.00 8.38
C TYR A 226 7.59 -7.06 7.32
N PRO A 227 7.45 -5.73 7.49
CA PRO A 227 7.98 -4.74 6.55
C PRO A 227 9.49 -4.57 6.71
N LEU A 228 10.21 -4.43 5.59
CA LEU A 228 11.65 -4.16 5.54
C LEU A 228 11.98 -2.67 5.41
N PHE A 229 11.00 -1.81 5.63
CA PHE A 229 11.14 -0.36 5.55
C PHE A 229 10.52 0.30 6.78
N TYR A 230 10.88 1.57 6.99
CA TYR A 230 10.32 2.37 8.07
C TYR A 230 9.41 3.47 7.53
N PHE A 231 8.23 3.61 8.13
CA PHE A 231 7.41 4.80 7.89
C PHE A 231 8.06 6.02 8.52
N SER A 232 8.22 7.06 7.73
CA SER A 232 8.51 8.39 8.22
C SER A 232 7.27 8.97 8.90
N LYS A 233 7.45 9.55 10.09
CA LYS A 233 6.37 10.25 10.80
C LYS A 233 6.42 11.72 10.44
N ARG A 234 5.28 12.27 9.98
CA ARG A 234 5.18 13.72 9.74
C ARG A 234 5.07 14.48 11.06
N LYS A 235 5.65 15.69 11.09
CA LYS A 235 5.65 16.59 12.25
C LYS A 235 4.25 17.16 12.55
N SER A 236 3.48 17.52 11.51
CA SER A 236 2.13 18.07 11.62
C SER A 236 1.08 17.21 10.91
N LEU A 237 -0.15 17.25 11.43
CA LEU A 237 -1.39 16.82 10.77
C LEU A 237 -2.08 17.97 10.06
#